data_AF-A0A952GHW4-F1
#
_entry.id   AF-A0A952GHW4-F1
#
_cell.length_a   1.000
_cell.length_b   1.000
_cell.length_c   1.000
_cell.angle_alpha   90.00
_cell.angle_beta   90.00
_cell.angle_gamma   90.00
#
_symmetry.space_group_name_H-M   'P 1'
#
loop_
_entity.id
_entity.type
_entity.pdbx_description
1 polymer ?
#
loop_
_entity_poly.entity_id
_entity_poly.type
_entity_poly.pdbx_seq_one_letter_code
_entity_poly.pdbx_strand_id
1 'polypeptide(L)'
;VWSDLQGQINLRALLNVAPVNTTSSFQGAPLKYTNQPKGHATLFADYTLGDWSVDAQWHWFSGGTNIQVYGPGQTFYAQPYYTSFSTTDFTLTKKITFDSGMVMSAYFNVQNAFDSVPPYTVGSSGNPGSIFGGIPQGEDVMGRYFTIGIRGNL
;
A
#
# COMPACT_ATOMS: atom_id res chain seq x y z
N VAL A 1 21.63 21.66 -8.59
CA VAL A 1 20.16 21.70 -8.84
C VAL A 1 19.36 21.51 -7.55
N TRP A 2 19.77 20.62 -6.63
CA TRP A 2 19.12 20.50 -5.30
C TRP A 2 19.52 21.58 -4.28
N SER A 3 20.56 22.37 -4.58
CA SER A 3 21.14 23.37 -3.67
C SER A 3 20.33 24.67 -3.52
N ASP A 4 19.34 24.91 -4.39
CA ASP A 4 18.56 26.16 -4.41
C ASP A 4 17.19 26.04 -3.71
N LEU A 5 16.83 24.83 -3.24
CA LEU A 5 15.60 24.64 -2.47
C LEU A 5 15.86 25.04 -1.02
N GLN A 6 15.19 26.11 -0.56
CA GLN A 6 15.28 26.63 0.81
C GLN A 6 14.68 25.69 1.88
N GLY A 7 14.08 24.57 1.46
CA GLY A 7 13.44 23.59 2.35
C GLY A 7 14.27 22.33 2.53
N GLN A 8 13.90 21.55 3.54
CA GLN A 8 14.48 20.24 3.81
C GLN A 8 13.76 19.16 3.01
N ILE A 9 14.51 18.33 2.29
CA ILE A 9 14.00 17.16 1.59
C ILE A 9 14.46 15.90 2.34
N ASN A 10 13.54 14.98 2.59
CA ASN A 10 13.83 13.64 3.07
C ASN A 10 13.27 12.61 2.11
N LEU A 11 14.09 11.65 1.72
CA LEU A 11 13.71 10.56 0.83
C LEU A 11 14.02 9.24 1.51
N ARG A 12 13.03 8.35 1.59
CA ARG A 12 13.20 7.00 2.13
C ARG A 12 12.60 5.97 1.18
N ALA A 13 13.27 4.82 1.07
CA ALA A 13 12.78 3.69 0.30
C ALA A 13 12.79 2.43 1.17
N LEU A 14 11.72 1.64 1.08
CA LEU A 14 11.60 0.31 1.66
C LEU A 14 11.33 -0.68 0.53
N LEU A 15 12.09 -1.76 0.48
CA LEU A 15 11.95 -2.83 -0.50
C LEU A 15 11.90 -4.16 0.23
N ASN A 16 10.93 -5.01 -0.12
CA ASN A 16 10.80 -6.34 0.43
C ASN A 16 10.56 -7.36 -0.69
N VAL A 17 11.18 -8.53 -0.55
CA VAL A 17 10.96 -9.68 -1.44
C VAL A 17 10.57 -10.88 -0.58
N ALA A 18 9.31 -11.29 -0.67
CA ALA A 18 8.79 -12.45 0.03
C ALA A 18 9.04 -13.74 -0.79
N PRO A 19 9.56 -14.81 -0.15
CA PRO A 19 9.69 -16.10 -0.81
C PRO A 19 8.33 -16.74 -1.06
N VAL A 20 8.28 -17.64 -2.04
CA VAL A 20 7.11 -18.49 -2.27
C VAL A 20 7.23 -19.71 -1.37
N ASN A 21 6.32 -19.85 -0.41
CA ASN A 21 6.27 -21.02 0.45
C ASN A 21 5.41 -22.10 -0.19
N THR A 22 5.90 -23.33 -0.12
CA THR A 22 5.17 -24.54 -0.49
C THR A 22 4.78 -25.31 0.76
N THR A 23 3.53 -25.74 0.82
CA THR A 23 3.00 -26.50 1.95
C THR A 23 2.27 -27.76 1.45
N SER A 24 2.38 -28.84 2.22
CA SER A 24 1.60 -30.05 2.05
C SER A 24 0.97 -30.40 3.38
N SER A 25 -0.35 -30.55 3.41
CA SER A 25 -1.10 -30.77 4.66
C SER A 25 -0.96 -32.19 5.21
N PHE A 26 -0.66 -33.16 4.34
CA PHE A 26 -0.43 -34.57 4.68
C PHE A 26 0.32 -35.26 3.55
N GLN A 27 0.96 -36.40 3.84
CA GLN A 27 1.72 -37.17 2.85
C GLN A 27 0.82 -37.59 1.68
N GLY A 28 1.22 -37.25 0.45
CA GLY A 28 0.44 -37.51 -0.76
C GLY A 28 -0.57 -36.42 -1.12
N ALA A 29 -0.75 -35.39 -0.28
CA ALA A 29 -1.57 -34.22 -0.64
C ALA A 29 -0.89 -33.39 -1.74
N PRO A 30 -1.66 -32.82 -2.69
CA PRO A 30 -1.14 -31.85 -3.65
C PRO A 30 -0.44 -30.68 -2.96
N LEU A 31 0.69 -30.23 -3.54
CA LEU A 31 1.42 -29.07 -3.03
C LEU A 31 0.60 -27.80 -3.23
N LYS A 32 0.52 -27.00 -2.17
CA LYS A 32 -0.06 -25.67 -2.17
C LYS A 32 1.01 -24.60 -2.10
N TYR A 33 0.85 -23.54 -2.88
CA TYR A 33 1.71 -22.38 -2.90
C TYR A 33 0.98 -21.20 -2.24
N THR A 34 1.70 -20.40 -1.45
CA THR A 34 1.16 -19.15 -0.92
C THR A 34 0.89 -18.18 -2.07
N ASN A 35 -0.36 -17.74 -2.22
CA ASN A 35 -0.72 -16.65 -3.12
C ASN A 35 -0.49 -15.31 -2.41
N GLN A 36 0.68 -14.72 -2.63
CA GLN A 36 1.00 -13.36 -2.20
C GLN A 36 1.91 -12.69 -3.25
N PRO A 37 1.84 -11.35 -3.41
CA PRO A 37 2.83 -10.60 -4.17
C PRO A 37 4.24 -10.92 -3.68
N LYS A 38 5.18 -11.12 -4.61
CA LYS A 38 6.58 -11.41 -4.27
C LYS A 38 7.33 -10.17 -3.84
N GLY A 39 7.12 -9.06 -4.55
CA GLY A 39 7.82 -7.81 -4.31
C GLY A 39 6.88 -6.77 -3.72
N HIS A 40 7.38 -6.02 -2.73
CA HIS A 40 6.76 -4.80 -2.23
C HIS A 40 7.78 -3.67 -2.22
N ALA A 41 7.33 -2.48 -2.60
CA ALA A 41 8.12 -1.27 -2.55
C ALA A 41 7.31 -0.14 -1.93
N THR A 42 7.96 0.65 -1.08
CA THR A 42 7.37 1.89 -0.57
C THR A 42 8.40 3.00 -0.64
N LEU A 43 8.05 4.08 -1.32
CA LEU A 43 8.87 5.29 -1.40
C LEU A 43 8.18 6.38 -0.62
N PHE A 44 8.97 7.12 0.16
CA PHE A 44 8.54 8.27 0.93
C PHE A 44 9.35 9.47 0.46
N ALA A 45 8.66 10.56 0.19
CA ALA A 45 9.28 11.84 -0.13
C ALA A 45 8.61 12.93 0.70
N ASP A 46 9.40 13.53 1.58
CA ASP A 46 8.94 14.59 2.47
C ASP A 46 9.69 15.87 2.13
N TYR A 47 8.96 16.97 1.99
CA TYR A 47 9.51 18.30 1.78
C TYR A 47 8.95 19.27 2.81
N THR A 48 9.82 19.91 3.58
CA THR A 48 9.44 20.89 4.59
C THR A 48 10.04 22.25 4.26
N LEU A 49 9.20 23.28 4.18
CA LEU A 49 9.59 24.67 3.99
C LEU A 49 8.90 25.55 5.03
N GLY A 50 9.65 25.96 6.05
CA GLY A 50 9.13 26.71 7.19
C GLY A 50 8.02 25.94 7.89
N ASP A 51 6.83 26.53 7.89
CA ASP A 51 5.63 25.97 8.52
C ASP A 51 4.86 24.99 7.63
N TRP A 52 5.23 24.83 6.37
CA TRP A 52 4.57 23.92 5.44
C TRP A 52 5.37 22.62 5.31
N SER A 53 4.68 21.49 5.30
CA SER A 53 5.25 20.23 4.83
C SER A 53 4.34 19.57 3.79
N VAL A 54 4.97 18.92 2.82
CA VAL A 54 4.32 18.07 1.83
C VAL A 54 4.97 16.70 1.91
N ASP A 55 4.16 15.68 2.08
CA ASP A 55 4.60 14.30 2.20
C ASP A 55 3.92 13.49 1.09
N ALA A 56 4.70 12.72 0.35
CA ALA A 56 4.21 11.82 -0.69
C ALA A 56 4.68 10.39 -0.38
N GLN A 57 3.74 9.46 -0.39
CA GLN A 57 4.03 8.04 -0.20
C GLN A 57 3.55 7.28 -1.43
N TRP A 58 4.47 6.59 -2.11
CA TRP A 58 4.14 5.65 -3.17
C TRP A 58 4.28 4.22 -2.65
N HIS A 59 3.22 3.43 -2.80
CA HIS A 59 3.21 2.02 -2.48
C HIS A 59 3.06 1.20 -3.76
N TRP A 60 3.77 0.08 -3.87
CA TRP A 60 3.70 -0.83 -5.00
C TRP A 60 3.88 -2.27 -4.56
N PHE A 61 3.20 -3.17 -5.27
CA PHE A 61 3.46 -4.59 -5.18
C PHE A 61 3.51 -5.27 -6.56
N SER A 62 4.24 -6.38 -6.63
CA SER A 62 4.38 -7.18 -7.85
C SER A 62 3.13 -8.01 -8.17
N GLY A 63 2.86 -8.25 -9.45
CA GLY A 63 1.84 -9.22 -9.84
C GLY A 63 2.08 -10.64 -9.31
N GLY A 64 1.05 -11.46 -9.37
CA GLY A 64 1.06 -12.82 -8.84
C GLY A 64 0.03 -13.73 -9.49
N THR A 65 -0.20 -14.90 -8.88
CA THR A 65 -1.11 -15.91 -9.42
C THR A 65 -2.20 -16.25 -8.42
N ASN A 66 -3.44 -16.33 -8.91
CA ASN A 66 -4.57 -16.84 -8.13
C ASN A 66 -4.56 -18.37 -8.02
N ILE A 67 -3.69 -19.06 -8.76
CA ILE A 67 -3.59 -20.52 -8.74
C ILE A 67 -2.72 -20.95 -7.53
N GLN A 68 -3.36 -21.58 -6.54
CA GLN A 68 -2.69 -22.04 -5.32
C GLN A 68 -2.26 -23.51 -5.36
N VAL A 69 -2.90 -24.35 -6.17
CA VAL A 69 -2.64 -25.79 -6.26
C VAL A 69 -2.16 -26.12 -7.66
N TYR A 70 -1.02 -26.80 -7.78
CA TYR A 70 -0.57 -27.37 -9.05
C TYR A 70 -0.72 -28.91 -8.98
N GLY A 71 -1.49 -29.49 -9.90
CA GLY A 71 -1.72 -30.94 -9.97
C GLY A 71 -3.19 -31.35 -9.78
N PRO A 72 -3.47 -32.63 -9.49
CA PRO A 72 -4.83 -33.13 -9.29
C PRO A 72 -5.59 -32.33 -8.22
N GLY A 73 -6.79 -31.85 -8.55
CA GLY A 73 -7.59 -31.00 -7.66
C GLY A 73 -7.29 -29.49 -7.76
N GLN A 74 -6.57 -29.06 -8.79
CA GLN A 74 -6.37 -27.64 -9.09
C GLN A 74 -7.71 -26.91 -9.31
N THR A 75 -7.87 -25.78 -8.62
CA THR A 75 -8.95 -24.83 -8.89
C THR A 75 -8.55 -23.92 -10.06
N PHE A 76 -9.43 -23.80 -11.05
CA PHE A 76 -9.25 -22.89 -12.18
C PHE A 76 -10.07 -21.63 -11.95
N TYR A 77 -9.41 -20.48 -12.12
CA TYR A 77 -10.03 -19.17 -12.04
C TYR A 77 -10.13 -18.56 -13.43
N ALA A 78 -11.23 -17.84 -13.69
CA ALA A 78 -11.35 -17.05 -14.92
C ALA A 78 -10.21 -16.01 -15.05
N GLN A 79 -9.71 -15.51 -13.92
CA GLN A 79 -8.52 -14.66 -13.83
C GLN A 79 -7.40 -15.39 -13.06
N PRO A 80 -6.51 -16.13 -13.77
CA PRO A 80 -5.46 -16.93 -13.13
C PRO A 80 -4.26 -16.11 -12.63
N TYR A 81 -4.06 -14.91 -13.16
CA TYR A 81 -2.97 -14.00 -12.79
C TYR A 81 -3.51 -12.59 -12.54
N TYR A 82 -2.88 -11.87 -11.62
CA TYR A 82 -3.12 -10.45 -11.39
C TYR A 82 -1.86 -9.66 -11.66
N THR A 83 -2.02 -8.45 -12.20
CA THR A 83 -0.92 -7.55 -12.52
C THR A 83 -0.35 -6.89 -11.27
N SER A 84 0.81 -6.27 -11.39
CA SER A 84 1.31 -5.34 -10.37
C SER A 84 0.38 -4.15 -10.20
N PHE A 85 0.45 -3.50 -9.05
CA PHE A 85 -0.37 -2.35 -8.72
C PHE A 85 0.43 -1.37 -7.86
N SER A 86 0.03 -0.10 -7.91
CA SER A 86 0.57 0.92 -7.04
C SER A 86 -0.43 2.01 -6.74
N THR A 87 -0.28 2.61 -5.56
CA THR A 87 -1.04 3.76 -5.09
C THR A 87 -0.08 4.87 -4.67
N THR A 88 -0.60 6.09 -4.62
CA THR A 88 0.16 7.24 -4.11
C THR A 88 -0.73 8.07 -3.22
N ASP A 89 -0.20 8.37 -2.04
CA ASP A 89 -0.85 9.20 -1.05
C ASP A 89 -0.09 10.53 -0.96
N PHE A 90 -0.84 11.62 -0.78
CA PHE A 90 -0.29 12.95 -0.57
C PHE A 90 -0.81 13.52 0.74
N THR A 91 0.06 14.17 1.49
CA THR A 91 -0.30 14.91 2.69
C THR A 91 0.29 16.31 2.60
N LEU A 92 -0.54 17.32 2.86
CA LEU A 92 -0.14 18.70 3.04
C LEU A 92 -0.39 19.07 4.49
N THR A 93 0.64 19.53 5.19
CA THR A 93 0.53 19.98 6.58
C THR A 93 0.96 21.43 6.70
N LYS A 94 0.23 22.20 7.51
CA LYS A 94 0.55 23.57 7.90
C LYS A 94 0.63 23.68 9.41
N LYS A 95 1.80 24.06 9.91
CA LYS A 95 2.01 24.47 11.30
C LYS A 95 1.46 25.88 11.51
N ILE A 96 0.79 26.08 12.63
CA ILE A 96 0.18 27.32 13.06
C ILE A 96 0.67 27.57 14.48
N THR A 97 1.48 28.62 14.64
CA THR A 97 1.96 29.07 15.94
C THR A 97 1.08 30.22 16.40
N PHE A 98 0.45 30.06 17.56
CA PHE A 98 -0.35 31.10 18.19
C PHE A 98 0.52 32.02 19.04
N ASP A 99 0.05 33.24 19.31
CA ASP A 99 0.74 34.22 20.16
C ASP A 99 0.99 33.70 21.58
N SER A 100 0.20 32.73 22.04
CA SER A 100 0.37 32.03 23.32
C SER A 100 1.56 31.06 23.34
N GLY A 101 2.30 30.90 22.24
CA GLY A 101 3.36 29.90 22.07
C GLY A 101 2.84 28.49 21.77
N MET A 102 1.52 28.29 21.73
CA MET A 102 0.91 27.02 21.34
C MET A 102 1.15 26.75 19.86
N VAL A 103 1.51 25.50 19.51
CA VAL A 103 1.71 25.07 18.13
C VAL A 103 0.66 24.03 17.77
N MET A 104 -0.13 24.32 16.75
CA MET A 104 -1.07 23.38 16.14
C MET A 104 -0.64 23.07 14.71
N SER A 105 -1.15 21.98 14.15
CA SER A 105 -0.94 21.64 12.74
C SER A 105 -2.24 21.22 12.11
N ALA A 106 -2.64 21.91 11.04
CA ALA A 106 -3.71 21.47 10.17
C ALA A 106 -3.12 20.58 9.08
N TYR A 107 -3.82 19.51 8.69
CA TYR A 107 -3.39 18.64 7.61
C TYR A 107 -4.54 18.29 6.67
N PHE A 108 -4.19 18.12 5.41
CA PHE A 108 -5.04 17.59 4.36
C PHE A 108 -4.32 16.40 3.73
N ASN A 109 -4.98 15.25 3.70
CA ASN A 109 -4.43 14.02 3.16
C ASN A 109 -5.37 13.47 2.07
N VAL A 110 -4.77 13.01 0.98
CA VAL A 110 -5.42 12.31 -0.11
C VAL A 110 -4.80 10.92 -0.19
N GLN A 111 -5.56 9.89 0.14
CA GLN A 111 -5.17 8.50 -0.07
C GLN A 111 -5.61 8.07 -1.45
N ASN A 112 -4.78 7.25 -2.12
CA ASN A 112 -5.02 6.79 -3.48
C ASN A 112 -5.37 7.96 -4.42
N ALA A 113 -4.46 8.93 -4.51
CA ALA A 113 -4.68 10.22 -5.18
C ALA A 113 -5.04 10.11 -6.67
N PHE A 114 -4.80 8.95 -7.29
CA PHE A 114 -5.14 8.67 -8.69
C PHE A 114 -6.38 7.79 -8.86
N ASP A 115 -7.10 7.47 -7.79
CA ASP A 115 -8.31 6.63 -7.82
C ASP A 115 -8.09 5.28 -8.53
N SER A 116 -6.96 4.64 -8.21
CA SER A 116 -6.59 3.34 -8.78
C SER A 116 -7.32 2.23 -8.04
N VAL A 117 -7.90 1.28 -8.78
CA VAL A 117 -8.63 0.14 -8.21
C VAL A 117 -7.69 -1.07 -8.13
N PRO A 118 -7.47 -1.66 -6.94
CA PRO A 118 -6.57 -2.80 -6.81
C PRO A 118 -7.12 -4.03 -7.56
N PRO A 119 -6.24 -4.89 -8.08
CA PRO A 119 -6.66 -6.12 -8.75
C PRO A 119 -7.24 -7.11 -7.76
N TYR A 120 -8.21 -7.90 -8.22
CA TYR A 120 -8.77 -8.97 -7.42
C TYR A 120 -7.79 -10.12 -7.18
N THR A 121 -7.66 -10.53 -5.92
CA THR A 121 -6.87 -11.70 -5.52
C THR A 121 -7.73 -12.71 -4.78
N VAL A 122 -7.37 -13.99 -4.87
CA VAL A 122 -8.07 -15.06 -4.15
C VAL A 122 -7.43 -15.28 -2.79
N GLY A 123 -8.25 -15.24 -1.74
CA GLY A 123 -7.83 -15.58 -0.38
C GLY A 123 -7.63 -17.09 -0.17
N SER A 124 -7.24 -17.48 1.04
CA SER A 124 -6.93 -18.86 1.45
C SER A 124 -8.04 -19.90 1.21
N SER A 125 -9.27 -19.49 0.86
CA SER A 125 -10.42 -20.39 0.68
C SER A 125 -11.03 -20.39 -0.73
N GLY A 126 -10.38 -19.79 -1.73
CA GLY A 126 -10.87 -19.82 -3.12
C GLY A 126 -12.23 -19.16 -3.35
N ASN A 127 -12.74 -18.44 -2.35
CA ASN A 127 -14.03 -17.75 -2.41
C ASN A 127 -13.82 -16.35 -3.02
N PRO A 128 -14.37 -16.05 -4.21
CA PRO A 128 -14.34 -14.70 -4.77
C PRO A 128 -15.19 -13.78 -3.87
N GLY A 129 -14.59 -12.72 -3.31
CA GLY A 129 -15.31 -11.74 -2.47
C GLY A 129 -15.36 -12.06 -0.98
N SER A 130 -14.43 -12.88 -0.47
CA SER A 130 -14.24 -13.07 0.98
C SER A 130 -13.71 -11.79 1.63
N ILE A 131 -14.17 -11.47 2.84
CA ILE A 131 -13.60 -10.39 3.68
C ILE A 131 -12.11 -10.63 4.03
N PHE A 132 -11.61 -11.84 3.78
CA PHE A 132 -10.21 -12.26 3.91
C PHE A 132 -9.54 -12.60 2.56
N GLY A 133 -10.23 -12.35 1.44
CA GLY A 133 -9.83 -12.80 0.12
C GLY A 133 -10.56 -12.01 -0.95
N GLY A 134 -9.87 -11.03 -1.51
CA GLY A 134 -10.42 -10.21 -2.58
C GLY A 134 -9.43 -9.16 -3.03
N ILE A 135 -8.57 -8.68 -2.14
CA ILE A 135 -7.66 -7.56 -2.37
C ILE A 135 -6.36 -7.85 -1.61
N PRO A 136 -5.19 -7.58 -2.19
CA PRO A 136 -3.91 -7.72 -1.51
C PRO A 136 -3.90 -7.00 -0.16
N GLN A 137 -3.30 -7.62 0.86
CA GLN A 137 -3.24 -7.01 2.19
C GLN A 137 -2.53 -5.65 2.14
N GLY A 138 -3.11 -4.65 2.81
CA GLY A 138 -2.58 -3.29 2.84
C GLY A 138 -3.14 -2.35 1.76
N GLU A 139 -3.98 -2.86 0.85
CA GLU A 139 -4.63 -2.02 -0.16
C GLU A 139 -6.08 -1.70 0.23
N ASP A 140 -6.52 -0.50 -0.12
CA ASP A 140 -7.89 -0.05 0.12
C ASP A 140 -8.76 -0.26 -1.12
N VAL A 141 -9.97 -0.77 -0.89
CA VAL A 141 -11.02 -0.93 -1.90
C VAL A 141 -11.74 0.38 -2.16
N MET A 142 -11.74 1.29 -1.18
CA MET A 142 -12.60 2.46 -1.14
C MET A 142 -12.22 3.55 -2.16
N GLY A 143 -11.22 3.32 -3.02
CA GLY A 143 -10.80 4.27 -4.04
C GLY A 143 -10.10 5.47 -3.42
N ARG A 144 -10.25 6.66 -4.02
CA ARG A 144 -9.67 7.90 -3.50
C ARG A 144 -10.41 8.43 -2.26
N TYR A 145 -9.67 8.66 -1.18
CA TYR A 145 -10.22 9.20 0.08
C TYR A 145 -9.54 10.50 0.51
N PHE A 146 -10.32 11.43 1.06
CA PHE A 146 -9.85 12.75 1.49
C PHE A 146 -10.03 12.88 3.01
N THR A 147 -8.96 13.21 3.71
CA THR A 147 -8.96 13.45 5.16
C THR A 147 -8.51 14.88 5.45
N ILE A 148 -9.26 15.60 6.27
CA ILE A 148 -8.86 16.90 6.82
C ILE A 148 -8.85 16.76 8.34
N GLY A 149 -7.80 17.27 8.98
CA GLY A 149 -7.73 17.23 10.43
C GLY A 149 -6.82 18.29 11.02
N ILE A 150 -6.85 18.39 12.33
CA ILE A 150 -6.03 19.30 13.12
C ILE A 150 -5.42 18.49 14.27
N ARG A 151 -4.11 18.61 14.49
CA ARG A 151 -3.44 18.10 15.69
C ARG A 151 -2.84 19.26 16.48
N GLY A 152 -2.92 19.18 17.80
CA GLY A 152 -2.22 20.08 18.71
C GLY A 152 -1.77 19.30 19.93
N ASN A 153 -0.64 19.69 20.51
CA ASN A 153 -0.33 19.30 21.88
C ASN A 153 -0.98 20.35 22.79
N LEU A 154 -1.88 19.89 23.67
CA LEU A 154 -2.52 20.72 24.70
C LEU A 154 -1.59 20.87 25.90
#